data_AF-A0A8X6VR91-F1
#
_entry.id   AF-A0A8X6VR91-F1
#
_cell.length_a   1.000
_cell.length_b   1.000
_cell.length_c   1.000
_cell.angle_alpha   90.00
_cell.angle_beta   90.00
_cell.angle_gamma   90.00
#
_symmetry.space_group_name_H-M   'P 1'
#
loop_
_entity.id
_entity.type
_entity.pdbx_description
1 polymer ?
#
loop_
_entity_poly.entity_id
_entity_poly.type
_entity_poly.pdbx_seq_one_letter_code
_entity_poly.pdbx_strand_id
1 'polypeptide(L)'
;MKREKRHILLFLDNCTVHNNAPPLSNVKLQFFSPNSTSKLQPLDQGIIHNFKTFYRREVVKSVLDNLENQQHVTTISTLTALIMIDKAWRAVTLLAIHTACFKKSGFPSPNLVDVDYTLTEFNMLNHPFGKLFQNKILRLTTMC
;
A
#
# COMPACT_ATOMS: atom_id res chain seq x y z
N MET A 1 -18.38 0.15 -5.28
CA MET A 1 -18.68 1.56 -5.63
C MET A 1 -19.97 1.69 -6.43
N LYS A 2 -19.99 1.57 -7.77
CA LYS A 2 -21.22 1.73 -8.58
C LYS A 2 -22.34 0.74 -8.24
N ARG A 3 -22.01 -0.56 -8.17
CA ARG A 3 -22.97 -1.63 -7.80
C ARG A 3 -23.60 -1.43 -6.42
N GLU A 4 -22.83 -0.83 -5.51
CA GLU A 4 -23.25 -0.55 -4.13
C GLU A 4 -23.80 0.88 -3.98
N LYS A 5 -23.97 1.62 -5.07
CA LYS A 5 -24.42 3.03 -5.10
C LYS A 5 -23.61 3.97 -4.17
N ARG A 6 -22.35 3.63 -3.88
CA ARG A 6 -21.45 4.45 -3.05
C ARG A 6 -20.70 5.45 -3.92
N HIS A 7 -20.72 6.72 -3.50
CA HIS A 7 -19.92 7.78 -4.09
C HIS A 7 -18.68 8.05 -3.21
N ILE A 8 -17.52 8.26 -3.84
CA ILE A 8 -16.28 8.62 -3.13
C ILE A 8 -15.65 9.87 -3.71
N LEU A 9 -14.93 10.58 -2.85
CA LEU A 9 -14.03 11.66 -3.21
C LEU A 9 -12.59 11.11 -3.14
N LEU A 10 -11.85 11.18 -4.24
CA LEU A 10 -10.46 10.77 -4.32
C LEU A 10 -9.58 12.01 -4.43
N PHE A 11 -8.67 12.17 -3.46
CA PHE A 11 -7.70 13.26 -3.46
C PHE A 11 -6.44 12.87 -4.25
N LEU A 12 -6.01 13.73 -5.16
CA LEU A 12 -4.84 13.53 -6.02
C LEU A 12 -3.86 14.70 -5.91
N ASP A 13 -2.58 14.43 -6.16
CA ASP A 13 -1.57 15.47 -6.36
C ASP A 13 -1.72 16.09 -7.76
N ASN A 14 -1.04 17.22 -8.00
CA ASN A 14 -1.09 17.93 -9.28
C ASN A 14 -0.15 17.32 -10.34
N CYS A 15 0.02 16.00 -10.35
CA CYS A 15 0.84 15.34 -11.36
C CYS A 15 0.16 15.39 -12.72
N THR A 16 0.89 15.80 -13.78
CA THR A 16 0.33 16.06 -15.11
C THR A 16 -0.32 14.83 -15.76
N VAL A 17 0.10 13.63 -15.37
CA VAL A 17 -0.51 12.36 -15.81
C VAL A 17 -1.98 12.22 -15.39
N HIS A 18 -2.42 12.97 -14.37
CA HIS A 18 -3.79 12.95 -13.87
C HIS A 18 -4.74 13.91 -14.60
N ASN A 19 -4.21 14.81 -15.44
CA ASN A 19 -5.01 15.85 -16.11
C ASN A 19 -6.04 15.28 -17.10
N ASN A 20 -5.81 14.08 -17.63
CA ASN A 20 -6.64 13.46 -18.66
C ASN A 20 -7.41 12.24 -18.11
N ALA A 21 -7.78 12.26 -16.83
CA ALA A 21 -8.56 11.17 -16.26
C ALA A 21 -9.93 11.04 -16.95
N PRO A 22 -10.34 9.82 -17.36
CA PRO A 22 -11.64 9.62 -17.97
C PRO A 22 -12.77 9.94 -16.97
N PRO A 23 -13.98 10.28 -17.45
CA PRO A 23 -15.10 10.56 -16.58
C PRO A 23 -15.47 9.31 -15.75
N LEU A 24 -15.60 9.49 -14.43
CA LEU A 24 -15.96 8.43 -13.48
C LEU A 24 -17.35 8.67 -12.91
N SER A 25 -18.20 7.63 -12.89
CA SER A 25 -19.62 7.75 -12.50
C SER A 25 -19.88 7.85 -10.99
N ASN A 26 -18.98 7.31 -10.16
CA ASN A 26 -19.15 7.27 -8.70
C ASN A 26 -17.90 7.73 -7.93
N VAL A 27 -16.96 8.37 -8.64
CA VAL A 27 -15.71 8.87 -8.06
C VAL A 27 -15.56 10.32 -8.50
N LYS A 28 -15.52 11.24 -7.55
CA LYS A 28 -15.13 12.62 -7.79
C LYS A 28 -13.63 12.74 -7.51
N LEU A 29 -12.87 13.28 -8.47
CA LEU A 29 -11.47 13.60 -8.27
C LEU A 29 -11.35 15.00 -7.70
N GLN A 30 -10.51 15.17 -6.67
CA GLN A 30 -10.18 16.46 -6.08
C GLN A 30 -8.66 16.60 -6.04
N PHE A 31 -8.16 17.63 -6.71
CA PHE A 31 -6.74 17.94 -6.66
C PHE A 31 -6.42 18.78 -5.42
N PHE A 32 -5.27 18.54 -4.81
CA PHE A 32 -4.72 19.44 -3.80
C PHE A 32 -4.31 20.77 -4.43
N SER A 33 -4.23 21.84 -3.63
CA SER A 33 -3.64 23.09 -4.12
C SER A 33 -2.18 22.87 -4.56
N PRO A 34 -1.67 23.65 -5.51
CA PRO A 34 -0.26 23.63 -5.87
C PRO A 34 0.63 23.82 -4.62
N ASN A 35 1.76 23.10 -4.56
CA ASN A 35 2.77 23.20 -3.49
C ASN A 35 2.27 22.86 -2.06
N SER A 36 1.08 22.29 -1.89
CA SER A 36 0.57 21.91 -0.57
C SER A 36 0.64 20.40 -0.28
N THR A 37 1.07 19.59 -1.25
CA THR A 37 1.06 18.11 -1.16
C THR A 37 1.78 17.61 0.09
N SER A 38 2.96 18.15 0.39
CA SER A 38 3.73 17.77 1.57
C SER A 38 3.00 17.98 2.90
N LYS A 39 2.05 18.92 2.97
CA LYS A 39 1.27 19.23 4.17
C LYS A 39 -0.08 18.51 4.19
N LEU A 40 -0.74 18.41 3.04
CA LEU A 40 -2.14 17.97 2.94
C LEU A 40 -2.30 16.53 2.47
N GLN A 41 -1.26 15.92 1.89
CA GLN A 41 -1.34 14.55 1.39
C GLN A 41 -0.99 13.55 2.51
N PRO A 42 -1.91 12.63 2.87
CA PRO A 42 -1.64 11.63 3.91
C PRO A 42 -0.44 10.73 3.60
N LEU A 43 -0.18 10.47 2.31
CA LEU A 43 0.99 9.70 1.89
C LEU A 43 2.31 10.32 2.37
N ASP A 44 2.44 11.64 2.20
CA ASP A 44 3.60 12.43 2.63
C ASP A 44 3.64 12.67 4.15
N GLN A 45 2.49 12.63 4.82
CA GLN A 45 2.38 12.83 6.28
C GLN A 45 2.76 11.61 7.13
N GLY A 46 3.34 10.56 6.52
CA GLY A 46 3.99 9.49 7.26
C GLY A 46 3.81 8.09 6.70
N ILE A 47 2.85 7.87 5.79
CA ILE A 47 2.61 6.53 5.21
C ILE A 47 3.84 6.07 4.41
N ILE A 48 4.37 6.93 3.53
CA ILE A 48 5.56 6.62 2.73
C ILE A 48 6.77 6.38 3.65
N HIS A 49 6.92 7.20 4.69
CA HIS A 49 8.02 7.05 5.65
C HIS A 49 7.94 5.70 6.38
N ASN A 50 6.78 5.38 6.96
CA ASN A 50 6.56 4.11 7.66
C ASN A 50 6.80 2.91 6.74
N PHE A 51 6.24 2.93 5.54
CA PHE A 51 6.44 1.88 4.55
C PHE A 51 7.92 1.68 4.23
N LYS A 52 8.66 2.76 3.93
CA LYS A 52 10.11 2.68 3.63
C LYS A 52 10.91 2.15 4.82
N THR A 53 10.54 2.50 6.04
CA THR A 53 11.19 1.97 7.26
C THR A 53 10.98 0.47 7.38
N PHE A 54 9.75 -0.03 7.18
CA PHE A 54 9.49 -1.48 7.23
C PHE A 54 10.13 -2.23 6.07
N TYR A 55 10.12 -1.67 4.87
CA TYR A 55 10.81 -2.25 3.72
C TYR A 55 12.31 -2.39 3.97
N ARG A 56 12.97 -1.34 4.45
CA ARG A 56 14.40 -1.39 4.81
C ARG A 56 14.69 -2.40 5.90
N ARG A 57 13.79 -2.56 6.87
CA ARG A 57 13.92 -3.60 7.90
C ARG A 57 13.96 -4.99 7.27
N GLU A 58 13.09 -5.28 6.29
CA GLU A 58 13.11 -6.58 5.60
C GLU A 58 14.36 -6.77 4.73
N VAL A 59 14.88 -5.70 4.11
CA VAL A 59 16.16 -5.73 3.41
C VAL A 59 17.30 -6.10 4.36
N VAL A 60 17.40 -5.43 5.51
CA VAL A 60 18.44 -5.69 6.51
C VAL A 60 18.35 -7.12 7.03
N LYS A 61 17.15 -7.63 7.34
CA LYS A 61 16.95 -9.03 7.74
C LYS A 61 17.49 -10.00 6.69
N SER A 62 17.14 -9.82 5.42
CA SER A 62 17.62 -10.69 4.35
C SER A 62 19.15 -10.67 4.21
N VAL A 63 19.78 -9.51 4.41
CA VAL A 63 21.25 -9.41 4.39
C VAL A 63 21.87 -10.15 5.57
N LEU A 64 21.30 -10.01 6.77
CA LEU A 64 21.75 -10.74 7.96
C LEU A 64 21.60 -12.26 7.79
N ASP A 65 20.43 -12.72 7.33
CA ASP A 65 20.16 -14.13 7.07
C ASP A 65 21.18 -14.71 6.06
N ASN A 66 21.53 -13.96 5.01
CA ASN A 66 22.53 -14.40 4.04
C ASN A 66 23.93 -14.49 4.67
N LEU A 67 24.33 -13.51 5.50
CA LEU A 67 25.62 -13.52 6.20
C LEU A 67 25.74 -14.70 7.17
N GLU A 68 24.68 -15.01 7.92
CA GLU A 68 24.63 -16.16 8.84
C GLU A 68 24.79 -17.49 8.08
N ASN A 69 24.23 -17.57 6.87
CA ASN A 69 24.35 -18.74 5.99
C ASN A 69 25.62 -18.74 5.12
N GLN A 70 26.59 -17.86 5.39
CA GLN A 70 27.84 -17.69 4.61
C GLN A 70 27.60 -17.40 3.12
N GLN A 71 26.44 -16.83 2.79
CA GLN A 71 26.09 -16.37 1.45
C GLN A 71 26.42 -14.89 1.33
N HIS A 72 27.36 -14.55 0.46
CA HIS A 72 27.72 -13.15 0.18
C HIS A 72 26.79 -12.47 -0.84
N VAL A 73 25.66 -13.11 -1.17
CA VAL A 73 24.69 -12.59 -2.14
C VAL A 73 23.86 -11.49 -1.48
N THR A 74 24.00 -10.26 -1.94
CA THR A 74 23.21 -9.10 -1.48
C THR A 74 22.19 -8.63 -2.51
N THR A 75 22.09 -9.32 -3.65
CA THR A 75 21.18 -8.97 -4.73
C THR A 75 19.75 -9.35 -4.35
N ILE A 76 18.86 -8.36 -4.38
CA ILE A 76 17.43 -8.57 -4.18
C ILE A 76 16.79 -8.84 -5.55
N SER A 77 16.29 -10.06 -5.75
CA SER A 77 15.52 -10.40 -6.95
C SER A 77 14.17 -9.67 -6.95
N THR A 78 13.54 -9.54 -8.12
CA THR A 78 12.19 -8.95 -8.24
C THR A 78 11.16 -9.67 -7.38
N LEU A 79 11.22 -11.01 -7.31
CA LEU A 79 10.32 -11.80 -6.46
C LEU A 79 10.54 -11.49 -4.98
N THR A 80 11.80 -11.45 -4.55
CA THR A 80 12.18 -11.09 -3.17
C THR A 80 11.69 -9.68 -2.84
N ALA A 81 11.88 -8.71 -3.74
CA ALA A 81 11.41 -7.35 -3.56
C ALA A 81 9.88 -7.27 -3.40
N LEU A 82 9.11 -8.02 -4.20
CA LEU A 82 7.65 -8.08 -4.07
C LEU A 82 7.21 -8.66 -2.71
N ILE A 83 7.89 -9.71 -2.24
CA ILE A 83 7.62 -10.29 -0.91
C ILE A 83 7.94 -9.27 0.19
N MET A 84 9.06 -8.56 0.09
CA MET A 84 9.42 -7.51 1.06
C MET A 84 8.43 -6.34 1.04
N ILE A 85 7.91 -5.96 -0.13
CA ILE A 85 6.87 -4.92 -0.28
C ILE A 85 5.58 -5.35 0.43
N ASP A 86 5.12 -6.60 0.23
CA ASP A 86 3.92 -7.12 0.91
C ASP A 86 4.11 -7.12 2.43
N LYS A 87 5.23 -7.65 2.92
CA LYS A 87 5.57 -7.63 4.35
C LYS A 87 5.61 -6.21 4.92
N ALA A 88 6.24 -5.28 4.20
CA ALA A 88 6.36 -3.89 4.62
C ALA A 88 5.00 -3.20 4.68
N TRP A 89 4.13 -3.42 3.69
CA TRP A 89 2.78 -2.86 3.66
C TRP A 89 1.92 -3.38 4.81
N ARG A 90 1.94 -4.69 5.06
CA ARG A 90 1.21 -5.32 6.18
C ARG A 90 1.67 -4.82 7.55
N ALA A 91 2.92 -4.40 7.68
CA ALA A 91 3.45 -3.83 8.91
C ALA A 91 2.99 -2.38 9.17
N VAL A 92 2.49 -1.67 8.15
CA VAL A 92 1.92 -0.33 8.33
C VAL A 92 0.55 -0.47 9.00
N THR A 93 0.44 -0.02 10.26
CA THR A 93 -0.79 -0.17 11.03
C THR A 93 -1.84 0.87 10.64
N LEU A 94 -3.12 0.48 10.71
CA LEU A 94 -4.24 1.42 10.52
C LEU A 94 -4.20 2.58 11.51
N LEU A 95 -3.81 2.30 12.76
CA LEU A 95 -3.65 3.33 13.78
C LEU A 95 -2.64 4.40 13.34
N ALA A 96 -1.49 3.99 12.79
CA ALA A 96 -0.47 4.91 12.30
C ALA A 96 -0.96 5.70 11.07
N ILE A 97 -1.67 5.05 10.14
CA ILE A 97 -2.27 5.74 8.98
C ILE A 97 -3.27 6.81 9.47
N HIS A 98 -4.17 6.42 10.35
CA HIS A 98 -5.27 7.26 10.79
C HIS A 98 -4.82 8.44 11.66
N THR A 99 -4.18 8.14 12.79
CA THR A 99 -3.84 9.14 13.81
C THR A 99 -2.62 9.97 13.43
N ALA A 100 -1.65 9.39 12.72
CA ALA A 100 -0.41 10.08 12.40
C ALA A 100 -0.41 10.72 11.01
N CYS A 101 -1.20 10.23 10.04
CA CYS A 101 -1.12 10.71 8.66
C CYS A 101 -2.38 11.48 8.25
N PHE A 102 -3.56 10.86 8.33
CA PHE A 102 -4.82 11.50 7.92
C PHE A 102 -5.20 12.67 8.83
N LYS A 103 -5.11 12.49 10.16
CA LYS A 103 -5.37 13.58 11.11
C LYS A 103 -4.44 14.78 10.90
N LYS A 104 -3.14 14.54 10.68
CA LYS A 104 -2.16 15.62 10.40
C LYS A 104 -2.40 16.32 9.07
N SER A 105 -2.96 15.61 8.11
CA SER A 105 -3.36 16.14 6.80
C SER A 105 -4.68 16.93 6.85
N GLY A 106 -5.29 17.10 8.04
CA GLY A 106 -6.54 17.83 8.22
C GLY A 106 -7.80 17.01 7.95
N PHE A 107 -7.69 15.70 7.77
CA PHE A 107 -8.87 14.84 7.66
C PHE A 107 -9.45 14.55 9.05
N PRO A 108 -10.79 14.64 9.21
CA PRO A 108 -11.43 14.30 10.46
C PRO A 108 -11.20 12.82 10.79
N SER A 109 -10.99 12.52 12.06
CA SER A 109 -10.97 11.14 12.52
C SER A 109 -12.38 10.55 12.43
N PRO A 110 -12.59 9.34 11.85
CA PRO A 110 -13.83 8.63 12.03
C PRO A 110 -14.07 8.42 13.52
N ASN A 111 -15.33 8.46 13.94
CA ASN A 111 -15.72 7.92 15.23
C ASN A 111 -15.32 6.44 15.23
N LEU A 112 -14.49 6.02 16.18
CA LEU A 112 -13.93 4.67 16.28
C LEU A 112 -15.01 3.58 16.50
N VAL A 113 -16.27 3.99 16.68
CA VAL A 113 -17.44 3.13 16.88
C VAL A 113 -17.90 2.48 15.56
N ASP A 114 -17.56 3.04 14.40
CA ASP A 114 -18.06 2.60 13.09
C ASP A 114 -17.00 1.91 12.21
N VAL A 115 -15.75 1.78 12.69
CA VAL A 115 -14.66 1.16 11.93
C VAL A 115 -14.44 -0.25 12.44
N ASP A 116 -14.98 -1.24 11.72
CA ASP A 116 -14.64 -2.64 11.95
C ASP A 116 -13.19 -2.92 11.50
N TYR A 117 -12.27 -2.87 12.46
CA TYR A 117 -10.86 -3.17 12.26
C TYR A 117 -10.59 -4.64 11.86
N THR A 118 -11.57 -5.54 12.00
CA THR A 118 -11.41 -6.96 11.65
C THR A 118 -11.50 -7.21 10.15
N LEU A 119 -12.07 -6.29 9.36
CA LEU A 119 -12.14 -6.38 7.90
C LEU A 119 -10.85 -5.97 7.17
N THR A 120 -9.82 -5.55 7.91
CA THR A 120 -8.53 -5.15 7.32
C THR A 120 -7.63 -6.33 6.93
N GLU A 121 -8.00 -7.56 7.29
CA GLU A 121 -7.53 -8.72 6.56
C GLU A 121 -8.19 -8.72 5.18
N PHE A 122 -7.68 -7.89 4.27
CA PHE A 122 -7.84 -8.14 2.84
C PHE A 122 -7.15 -9.47 2.56
N ASN A 123 -7.91 -10.54 2.73
CA ASN A 123 -7.51 -11.92 2.49
C ASN A 123 -7.23 -12.04 0.99
N MET A 124 -6.00 -11.73 0.58
CA MET A 124 -5.56 -11.87 -0.82
C MET A 124 -5.78 -13.30 -1.33
N LEU A 125 -5.89 -14.29 -0.45
CA LEU A 125 -6.26 -15.66 -0.79
C LEU A 125 -7.65 -15.78 -1.45
N ASN A 126 -8.58 -14.87 -1.14
CA ASN A 126 -9.95 -14.88 -1.66
C ASN A 126 -10.21 -13.84 -2.77
N HIS A 127 -9.21 -13.02 -3.11
CA HIS A 127 -9.34 -12.02 -4.15
C HIS A 127 -9.00 -12.62 -5.54
N PRO A 128 -9.76 -12.31 -6.62
CA PRO A 128 -9.52 -12.88 -7.95
C PRO A 128 -8.11 -12.64 -8.50
N PHE A 129 -7.43 -11.57 -8.08
CA PHE A 129 -6.01 -11.35 -8.42
C PHE A 129 -5.03 -12.24 -7.64
N GLY A 130 -5.35 -12.67 -6.41
CA GLY A 130 -4.51 -13.60 -5.64
C GLY A 130 -4.50 -15.01 -6.21
N LYS A 131 -5.62 -15.45 -6.80
CA LYS A 131 -5.69 -16.71 -7.56
C LYS A 131 -4.81 -16.69 -8.81
N LEU A 132 -4.61 -15.53 -9.44
CA LEU A 132 -3.71 -15.36 -10.58
C LEU A 132 -2.23 -15.55 -10.20
N PHE A 133 -1.83 -15.14 -8.99
CA PHE A 133 -0.46 -15.34 -8.50
C PHE A 133 -0.17 -16.79 -8.09
N GLN A 134 -1.13 -17.48 -7.44
CA GLN A 134 -0.94 -18.90 -7.10
C GLN A 134 -0.92 -19.80 -8.35
N ASN A 135 -1.79 -19.55 -9.34
CA ASN A 135 -1.83 -20.34 -10.56
C ASN A 135 -0.59 -20.16 -11.47
N LYS A 136 0.16 -19.07 -11.31
CA LYS A 136 1.41 -18.84 -12.07
C LYS A 136 2.64 -19.47 -11.38
N ILE A 137 2.62 -19.59 -10.05
CA ILE A 137 3.67 -20.27 -9.27
C ILE A 137 3.52 -21.80 -9.39
N LEU A 138 2.31 -22.34 -9.40
CA LEU A 138 2.09 -23.79 -9.54
C LEU A 138 2.49 -24.36 -10.90
N ARG A 139 2.70 -23.52 -11.94
CA ARG A 139 3.17 -23.95 -13.27
C ARG A 139 4.70 -23.99 -13.42
N LEU A 140 5.46 -23.50 -12.45
CA LEU A 140 6.93 -23.55 -12.49
C LEU A 140 7.53 -24.73 -11.69
N THR A 141 6.72 -25.45 -10.90
CA THR A 141 7.16 -26.60 -10.09
C THR A 141 6.79 -27.96 -10.67
N THR A 142 6.27 -28.04 -11.90
CA THR A 142 5.96 -29.32 -12.60
C THR A 142 6.66 -29.46 -13.96
N MET A 143 7.71 -28.68 -14.22
CA MET A 143 8.67 -28.90 -15.32
C MET A 143 10.11 -29.07 -14.81
N CYS A 144 10.25 -29.88 -13.76
CA CYS A 144 11.45 -30.68 -13.49
C CYS A 144 10.97 -32.09 -13.21
#